data_AF-A0A2W3Z912-F1
#
_entry.id   AF-A0A2W3Z912-F1
#
_cell.length_a   1.000
_cell.length_b   1.000
_cell.length_c   1.000
_cell.angle_alpha   90.00
_cell.angle_beta   90.00
_cell.angle_gamma   90.00
#
_symmetry.space_group_name_H-M   'P 1'
#
loop_
_entity.id
_entity.type
_entity.pdbx_description
1 polymer ?
#
loop_
_entity_poly.entity_id
_entity_poly.type
_entity_poly.pdbx_seq_one_letter_code
_entity_poly.pdbx_strand_id
1 'polypeptide(L)'
;MSVTYPNAFSTELREELSSERAHSLSVKKILSDSKSFQCSEDCSTFKLTLTNFGKKDYIYSPYFRPGGLNQSHSPNCSLMKKNYENRIGTQETSYIFSRIDSNIIVDLNLLKGLLTPSENPTKMTPTSTNVTIGYTSHNGEKELGSKHTYQHIKSLAKLVRLYFDSKEGELYRFFDRNRNEIILSDYFEELYLEKEVVEHKNKIYYGMVNIFKKNPENDPYFHIRFCSPCKIYDNIVTPTVNINIRLATHRGVKKKIQQLDRLCETKEEFTLFYFGSFKYNDPYLNFDKSHQEIIDYLFFRD
;
A
#
# COMPACT_ATOMS: atom_id res chain seq x y z
N MET A 1 -12.94 4.87 3.68
CA MET A 1 -12.98 5.47 5.03
C MET A 1 -11.67 6.18 5.22
N SER A 2 -11.68 7.48 5.50
CA SER A 2 -10.49 8.27 5.78
C SER A 2 -9.83 7.76 7.07
N VAL A 3 -8.52 7.49 7.01
CA VAL A 3 -7.75 7.07 8.18
C VAL A 3 -7.70 8.22 9.18
N THR A 4 -8.18 7.97 10.41
CA THR A 4 -8.18 8.95 11.50
C THR A 4 -7.17 8.52 12.56
N TYR A 5 -6.42 9.48 13.10
CA TYR A 5 -5.43 9.24 14.14
C TYR A 5 -5.94 9.82 15.47
N PRO A 6 -5.98 9.02 16.55
CA PRO A 6 -6.45 9.49 17.86
C PRO A 6 -5.43 10.39 18.57
N ASN A 7 -4.14 10.13 18.33
CA ASN A 7 -3.03 10.89 18.89
C ASN A 7 -2.10 11.41 17.78
N ALA A 8 -1.35 12.45 18.09
CA ALA A 8 -0.28 12.98 17.24
C ALA A 8 0.80 13.65 18.09
N PHE A 9 2.03 13.68 17.60
CA PHE A 9 3.10 14.47 18.19
C PHE A 9 2.97 15.94 17.77
N SER A 10 2.86 16.85 18.75
CA SER A 10 2.85 18.28 18.50
C SER A 10 4.27 18.79 18.28
N THR A 11 4.53 19.41 17.12
CA THR A 11 5.83 20.02 16.84
C THR A 11 6.05 21.32 17.63
N GLU A 12 4.97 21.98 18.06
CA GLU A 12 5.03 23.20 18.88
C GLU A 12 5.37 22.89 20.34
N LEU A 13 4.68 21.92 20.94
CA LEU A 13 4.85 21.58 22.37
C LEU A 13 5.85 20.46 22.62
N ARG A 14 6.30 19.76 21.57
CA ARG A 14 7.20 18.60 21.63
C ARG A 14 6.70 17.48 22.56
N GLU A 15 5.39 17.24 22.53
CA GLU A 15 4.75 16.15 23.27
C GLU A 15 3.68 15.44 22.42
N GLU A 16 3.38 14.19 22.76
CA GLU A 16 2.24 13.46 22.18
C GLU A 16 0.93 13.97 22.79
N LEU A 17 -0.03 14.30 21.94
CA LEU A 17 -1.34 14.82 22.33
C LEU A 17 -2.45 13.95 21.76
N SER A 18 -3.48 13.71 22.57
CA SER A 18 -4.77 13.25 22.03
C SER A 18 -5.46 14.38 21.25
N SER A 19 -6.36 14.04 20.35
CA SER A 19 -7.11 15.02 19.55
C SER A 19 -7.97 15.95 20.42
N GLU A 20 -8.53 15.47 21.52
CA GLU A 20 -9.30 16.28 22.47
C GLU A 20 -8.42 17.29 23.21
N ARG A 21 -7.23 16.84 23.67
CA ARG A 21 -6.29 17.73 24.35
C ARG A 21 -5.76 18.79 23.39
N ALA A 22 -5.35 18.39 22.19
CA ALA A 22 -4.91 19.33 21.16
C ALA A 22 -6.01 20.34 20.79
N HIS A 23 -7.27 19.88 20.71
CA HIS A 23 -8.39 20.76 20.47
C HIS A 23 -8.59 21.77 21.61
N SER A 24 -8.59 21.33 22.87
CA SER A 24 -8.67 22.21 24.03
C SER A 24 -7.57 23.28 24.03
N LEU A 25 -6.34 22.90 23.70
CA LEU A 25 -5.20 23.82 23.60
C LEU A 25 -5.34 24.79 22.42
N SER A 26 -5.90 24.35 21.29
CA SER A 26 -6.19 25.22 20.14
C SER A 26 -7.25 26.28 20.47
N VAL A 27 -8.32 25.91 21.20
CA VAL A 27 -9.38 26.84 21.62
C VAL A 27 -8.83 27.89 22.60
N LYS A 28 -7.88 27.47 23.46
CA LYS A 28 -7.15 28.36 24.38
C LYS A 28 -6.07 29.20 23.69
N LYS A 29 -5.88 29.06 22.37
CA LYS A 29 -4.82 29.72 21.58
C LYS A 29 -3.40 29.44 22.08
N ILE A 30 -3.20 28.29 22.74
CA ILE A 30 -1.87 27.81 23.15
C ILE A 30 -1.15 27.19 21.95
N LEU A 31 -1.89 26.46 21.12
CA LEU A 31 -1.42 25.99 19.82
C LEU A 31 -1.77 27.03 18.76
N SER A 32 -0.82 27.29 17.86
CA SER A 32 -0.92 28.35 16.86
C SER A 32 -1.32 27.85 15.48
N ASP A 33 -0.96 26.61 15.11
CA ASP A 33 -1.29 26.05 13.81
C ASP A 33 -1.91 24.64 13.89
N SER A 34 -3.02 24.48 13.17
CA SER A 34 -3.70 23.20 12.95
C SER A 34 -2.84 22.11 12.29
N LYS A 35 -1.75 22.50 11.62
CA LYS A 35 -0.85 21.61 10.87
C LYS A 35 0.46 21.29 11.61
N SER A 36 0.66 21.82 12.82
CA SER A 36 1.84 21.58 13.67
C SER A 36 1.82 20.20 14.37
N PHE A 37 1.41 19.17 13.63
CA PHE A 37 1.31 17.81 14.14
C PHE A 37 1.94 16.85 13.17
N GLN A 38 2.52 15.79 13.71
CA GLN A 38 3.08 14.69 12.95
C GLN A 38 2.79 13.37 13.65
N CYS A 39 2.96 12.27 12.92
CA CYS A 39 2.63 10.93 13.39
C CYS A 39 3.28 10.57 14.74
N SER A 40 4.57 10.87 14.89
CA SER A 40 5.36 10.62 16.10
C SER A 40 6.56 11.56 16.14
N GLU A 41 7.26 11.65 17.27
CA GLU A 41 8.45 12.51 17.43
C GLU A 41 9.49 12.28 16.34
N ASP A 42 9.73 11.01 16.01
CA ASP A 42 10.71 10.54 15.03
C ASP A 42 10.19 10.49 13.58
N CYS A 43 8.91 10.78 13.35
CA CYS A 43 8.29 10.70 12.03
C CYS A 43 7.96 12.09 11.46
N SER A 44 9.00 12.79 11.01
CA SER A 44 8.88 14.16 10.47
C SER A 44 8.18 14.25 9.11
N THR A 45 8.16 13.16 8.33
CA THR A 45 7.62 13.12 6.96
C THR A 45 6.10 13.00 6.89
N PHE A 46 5.47 12.42 7.92
CA PHE A 46 4.02 12.20 7.96
C PHE A 46 3.33 13.25 8.83
N LYS A 47 2.86 14.33 8.19
CA LYS A 47 2.16 15.44 8.84
C LYS A 47 0.69 15.12 9.04
N LEU A 48 0.20 15.55 10.19
CA LEU A 48 -1.18 15.45 10.60
C LEU A 48 -1.78 16.85 10.73
N THR A 49 -3.09 16.94 10.54
CA THR A 49 -3.85 18.17 10.73
C THR A 49 -4.99 17.89 11.70
N LEU A 50 -5.12 18.73 12.72
CA LEU A 50 -6.22 18.64 13.69
C LEU A 50 -7.51 19.18 13.07
N THR A 51 -8.58 18.40 13.11
CA THR A 51 -9.91 18.89 12.74
C THR A 51 -10.51 19.78 13.83
N ASN A 52 -11.40 20.69 13.44
CA ASN A 52 -12.06 21.64 14.34
C ASN A 52 -11.09 22.54 15.15
N PHE A 53 -9.88 22.79 14.64
CA PHE A 53 -8.91 23.65 15.30
C PHE A 53 -9.49 25.04 15.62
N GLY A 54 -9.38 25.46 16.88
CA GLY A 54 -9.87 26.77 17.36
C GLY A 54 -11.40 26.93 17.39
N LYS A 55 -12.18 25.92 17.01
CA LYS A 55 -13.65 25.99 17.00
C LYS A 55 -14.22 25.57 18.35
N LYS A 56 -15.05 26.40 18.99
CA LYS A 56 -15.71 26.04 20.26
C LYS A 56 -16.82 25.00 20.07
N ASP A 57 -17.52 25.08 18.94
CA ASP A 57 -18.64 24.22 18.61
C ASP A 57 -18.30 23.33 17.40
N TYR A 58 -18.61 22.04 17.51
CA TYR A 58 -18.41 21.07 16.44
C TYR A 58 -19.45 19.94 16.51
N ILE A 59 -19.79 19.39 15.34
CA ILE A 59 -20.76 18.28 15.21
C ILE A 59 -20.09 16.93 15.42
N TYR A 60 -18.85 16.79 14.98
CA TYR A 60 -18.06 15.57 15.10
C TYR A 60 -16.83 15.83 15.96
N SER A 61 -16.51 14.86 16.82
CA SER A 61 -15.35 14.92 17.71
C SER A 61 -14.07 15.29 16.95
N PRO A 62 -13.15 16.08 17.55
CA PRO A 62 -11.87 16.38 16.95
C PRO A 62 -11.07 15.10 16.74
N TYR A 63 -10.38 15.02 15.61
CA TYR A 63 -9.47 13.93 15.27
C TYR A 63 -8.33 14.47 14.41
N PHE A 64 -7.25 13.71 14.32
CA PHE A 64 -6.19 14.02 13.38
C PHE A 64 -6.42 13.31 12.05
N ARG A 65 -6.23 14.03 10.96
CA ARG A 65 -6.24 13.50 9.60
C ARG A 65 -4.88 13.70 8.94
N PRO A 66 -4.49 12.87 7.96
CA PRO A 66 -3.32 13.16 7.13
C PRO A 66 -3.38 14.57 6.54
N GLY A 67 -2.27 15.30 6.62
CA GLY A 67 -2.11 16.64 6.02
C GLY A 67 -2.09 16.63 4.48
N GLY A 68 -1.76 15.48 3.87
CA GLY A 68 -1.78 15.21 2.44
C GLY A 68 -2.00 13.71 2.17
N LEU A 69 -2.46 13.38 0.96
CA LEU A 69 -2.84 12.02 0.57
C LEU A 69 -1.62 11.11 0.34
N ASN A 70 -0.59 11.62 -0.35
CA ASN A 70 0.62 10.87 -0.73
C ASN A 70 1.77 10.96 0.31
N GLN A 71 1.45 11.05 1.59
CA GLN A 71 2.48 11.08 2.64
C GLN A 71 2.96 9.67 2.97
N SER A 72 4.25 9.56 3.30
CA SER A 72 4.87 8.30 3.76
C SER A 72 5.47 8.52 5.15
N HIS A 73 5.40 7.50 5.99
CA HIS A 73 6.07 7.53 7.30
C HIS A 73 7.60 7.45 7.13
N SER A 74 8.32 7.97 8.11
CA SER A 74 9.76 7.76 8.19
C SER A 74 10.06 6.28 8.44
N PRO A 75 11.16 5.70 7.92
CA PRO A 75 11.49 4.29 8.13
C PRO A 75 11.59 3.85 9.60
N ASN A 76 11.82 4.80 10.51
CA ASN A 76 11.97 4.52 11.94
C ASN A 76 10.72 4.78 12.77
N CYS A 77 9.59 5.15 12.16
CA CYS A 77 8.39 5.65 12.82
C CYS A 77 7.98 4.79 14.04
N SER A 78 8.12 5.36 15.24
CA SER A 78 7.76 4.70 16.50
C SER A 78 6.29 4.26 16.56
N LEU A 79 5.35 4.99 15.96
CA LEU A 79 3.95 4.55 15.87
C LEU A 79 3.81 3.27 15.04
N MET A 80 4.52 3.16 13.91
CA MET A 80 4.48 1.96 13.07
C MET A 80 5.12 0.77 13.80
N LYS A 81 6.25 0.98 14.47
CA LYS A 81 6.88 -0.03 15.33
C LYS A 81 5.96 -0.48 16.46
N LYS A 82 5.28 0.46 17.14
CA LYS A 82 4.30 0.16 18.20
C LYS A 82 3.09 -0.59 17.66
N ASN A 83 2.58 -0.22 16.48
CA ASN A 83 1.50 -0.96 15.83
C ASN A 83 1.91 -2.40 15.49
N TYR A 84 3.15 -2.60 15.07
CA TYR A 84 3.74 -3.93 14.87
C TYR A 84 3.81 -4.72 16.18
N GLU A 85 4.43 -4.14 17.23
CA GLU A 85 4.56 -4.76 18.55
C GLU A 85 3.20 -5.13 19.15
N ASN A 86 2.21 -4.24 19.04
CA ASN A 86 0.85 -4.48 19.51
C ASN A 86 0.14 -5.60 18.74
N ARG A 87 0.53 -5.90 17.49
CA ARG A 87 -0.07 -7.03 16.75
C ARG A 87 0.52 -8.36 17.20
N ILE A 88 1.74 -8.38 17.70
CA ILE A 88 2.34 -9.56 18.32
C ILE A 88 1.61 -9.82 19.65
N GLY A 89 1.03 -11.00 19.82
CA GLY A 89 0.30 -11.39 21.03
C GLY A 89 -1.20 -11.04 21.05
N THR A 90 -1.73 -10.28 20.07
CA THR A 90 -3.19 -10.06 19.99
C THR A 90 -3.93 -11.34 19.63
N GLN A 91 -5.03 -11.60 20.34
CA GLN A 91 -5.93 -12.72 20.07
C GLN A 91 -6.64 -12.52 18.73
N GLU A 92 -6.65 -13.54 17.88
CA GLU A 92 -7.57 -13.57 16.75
C GLU A 92 -9.01 -13.56 17.26
N THR A 93 -9.94 -13.09 16.42
CA THR A 93 -11.39 -13.07 16.68
C THR A 93 -11.99 -14.45 17.03
N SER A 94 -11.20 -15.52 16.91
CA SER A 94 -11.53 -16.90 17.28
C SER A 94 -11.17 -17.29 18.72
N TYR A 95 -10.59 -16.40 19.55
CA TYR A 95 -10.31 -16.57 20.99
C TYR A 95 -9.35 -17.71 21.41
N ILE A 96 -8.73 -18.46 20.48
CA ILE A 96 -8.00 -19.69 20.84
C ILE A 96 -6.47 -19.55 20.74
N PHE A 97 -5.94 -18.54 20.03
CA PHE A 97 -4.49 -18.42 19.79
C PHE A 97 -3.97 -16.97 19.87
N SER A 98 -2.73 -16.82 20.31
CA SER A 98 -1.95 -15.58 20.21
C SER A 98 -1.10 -15.57 18.94
N ARG A 99 -1.02 -14.41 18.27
CA ARG A 99 -0.21 -14.24 17.04
C ARG A 99 1.26 -14.10 17.39
N ILE A 100 2.10 -15.04 16.94
CA ILE A 100 3.56 -15.03 17.24
C ILE A 100 4.33 -14.17 16.23
N ASP A 101 4.03 -14.30 14.93
CA ASP A 101 4.77 -13.63 13.84
C ASP A 101 3.83 -12.99 12.81
N SER A 102 4.33 -11.98 12.08
CA SER A 102 3.67 -11.40 10.90
C SER A 102 4.24 -11.99 9.60
N ASN A 103 4.15 -13.31 9.46
CA ASN A 103 4.59 -14.02 8.26
C ASN A 103 3.53 -13.92 7.14
N ILE A 104 3.96 -13.55 5.95
CA ILE A 104 3.09 -13.25 4.81
C ILE A 104 3.44 -14.15 3.63
N ILE A 105 2.49 -14.96 3.17
CA ILE A 105 2.66 -15.73 1.93
C ILE A 105 2.10 -14.91 0.77
N VAL A 106 2.95 -14.61 -0.20
CA VAL A 106 2.58 -13.95 -1.45
C VAL A 106 2.14 -15.02 -2.45
N ASP A 107 0.83 -15.08 -2.70
CA ASP A 107 0.25 -16.05 -3.66
C ASP A 107 0.37 -15.58 -5.13
N LEU A 108 0.76 -14.32 -5.36
CA LEU A 108 1.06 -13.78 -6.69
C LEU A 108 2.33 -14.41 -7.24
N ASN A 109 2.37 -14.73 -8.54
CA ASN A 109 3.61 -15.20 -9.15
C ASN A 109 4.49 -14.01 -9.55
N LEU A 110 5.32 -13.54 -8.61
CA LEU A 110 6.18 -12.37 -8.80
C LEU A 110 7.21 -12.57 -9.92
N LEU A 111 7.67 -13.80 -10.16
CA LEU A 111 8.63 -14.13 -11.22
C LEU A 111 8.01 -14.08 -12.62
N LYS A 112 6.78 -14.60 -12.76
CA LYS A 112 6.07 -14.64 -14.05
C LYS A 112 5.18 -13.42 -14.30
N GLY A 113 5.03 -12.51 -13.34
CA GLY A 113 4.15 -11.35 -13.47
C GLY A 113 2.67 -11.76 -13.62
N LEU A 114 2.20 -12.73 -12.83
CA LEU A 114 0.82 -13.24 -12.89
C LEU A 114 0.06 -12.98 -11.59
N LEU A 115 -1.17 -12.47 -11.74
CA LEU A 115 -2.10 -12.23 -10.61
C LEU A 115 -2.70 -13.53 -10.07
N THR A 116 -2.77 -14.56 -10.90
CA THR A 116 -3.23 -15.89 -10.50
C THR A 116 -2.04 -16.72 -10.00
N PRO A 117 -2.27 -17.59 -9.02
CA PRO A 117 -1.28 -18.57 -8.64
C PRO A 117 -1.05 -19.55 -9.81
N SER A 118 0.22 -19.92 -10.06
CA SER A 118 0.55 -21.00 -11.02
C SER A 118 -0.25 -22.27 -10.68
N GLU A 119 -0.70 -22.99 -11.72
CA GLU A 119 -1.41 -24.26 -11.58
C GLU A 119 -0.61 -25.26 -10.74
N ASN A 120 -1.35 -25.96 -9.88
CA ASN A 120 -0.97 -27.09 -9.03
C ASN A 120 0.20 -26.87 -8.07
N PRO A 121 -0.05 -26.66 -6.76
CA PRO A 121 1.00 -26.90 -5.78
C PRO A 121 1.38 -28.38 -5.85
N THR A 122 2.58 -28.67 -6.34
CA THR A 122 3.19 -29.99 -6.19
C THR A 122 3.12 -30.34 -4.71
N LYS A 123 2.33 -31.36 -4.36
CA LYS A 123 2.03 -31.88 -3.02
C LYS A 123 2.94 -31.29 -1.94
N MET A 124 2.50 -30.20 -1.30
CA MET A 124 3.20 -29.68 -0.14
C MET A 124 3.07 -30.71 0.98
N THR A 125 4.20 -31.29 1.39
CA THR A 125 4.30 -31.99 2.66
C THR A 125 3.85 -31.02 3.76
N PRO A 126 2.92 -31.41 4.65
CA PRO A 126 2.56 -30.56 5.78
C PRO A 126 3.80 -30.43 6.66
N THR A 127 4.56 -29.35 6.50
CA THR A 127 5.58 -28.99 7.47
C THR A 127 4.84 -28.58 8.73
N SER A 128 5.09 -29.33 9.81
CA SER A 128 4.52 -29.17 11.14
C SER A 128 4.25 -27.71 11.46
N THR A 129 2.98 -27.31 11.45
CA THR A 129 2.57 -26.18 12.28
C THR A 129 2.86 -26.62 13.71
N ASN A 130 3.88 -26.06 14.34
CA ASN A 130 4.00 -26.12 15.80
C ASN A 130 2.80 -25.36 16.36
N VAL A 131 1.70 -26.08 16.55
CA VAL A 131 0.51 -25.60 17.24
C VAL A 131 0.67 -26.08 18.67
N THR A 132 1.08 -25.19 19.56
CA THR A 132 0.85 -25.44 20.97
C THR A 132 -0.64 -25.20 21.17
N ILE A 133 -1.42 -26.27 21.37
CA ILE A 133 -2.85 -26.12 21.68
C ILE A 133 -2.92 -25.69 23.15
N GLY A 134 -3.52 -24.54 23.41
CA GLY A 134 -3.74 -24.09 24.79
C GLY A 134 -4.63 -25.07 25.53
N TYR A 135 -4.24 -25.46 26.74
CA TYR A 135 -5.03 -26.31 27.62
C TYR A 135 -5.34 -25.55 28.91
N THR A 136 -6.50 -25.87 29.49
CA THR A 136 -6.84 -25.41 30.83
C THR A 136 -6.12 -26.31 31.83
N SER A 137 -5.21 -25.74 32.61
CA SER A 137 -4.61 -26.43 33.75
C SER A 137 -5.69 -26.76 34.79
N HIS A 138 -5.49 -27.83 35.57
CA HIS A 138 -6.39 -28.25 36.64
C HIS A 138 -6.59 -27.15 37.72
N ASN A 139 -5.75 -26.12 37.72
CA ASN A 139 -5.78 -24.95 38.62
C ASN A 139 -6.51 -23.72 38.05
N GLY A 140 -7.13 -23.80 36.87
CA GLY A 140 -7.94 -22.71 36.31
C GLY A 140 -7.16 -21.65 35.51
N GLU A 141 -5.85 -21.78 35.37
CA GLU A 141 -5.07 -20.95 34.44
C GLU A 141 -5.29 -21.40 32.98
N LYS A 142 -5.68 -20.45 32.12
CA LYS A 142 -5.76 -20.63 30.67
C LYS A 142 -4.41 -20.28 30.06
N GLU A 143 -3.61 -21.28 29.68
CA GLU A 143 -2.46 -21.04 28.82
C GLU A 143 -2.94 -20.89 27.37
N LEU A 144 -2.67 -19.74 26.75
CA LEU A 144 -2.99 -19.54 25.33
C LEU A 144 -2.02 -20.32 24.45
N GLY A 145 -2.59 -21.06 23.51
CA GLY A 145 -1.81 -21.70 22.46
C GLY A 145 -1.15 -20.68 21.54
N SER A 146 0.09 -20.93 21.16
CA SER A 146 0.84 -20.08 20.23
C SER A 146 0.85 -20.75 18.83
N LYS A 147 0.44 -20.02 17.78
CA LYS A 147 0.43 -20.54 16.40
C LYS A 147 1.13 -19.57 15.43
N HIS A 148 2.08 -20.09 14.65
CA HIS A 148 2.59 -19.38 13.48
C HIS A 148 1.52 -19.43 12.36
N THR A 149 0.73 -18.38 12.22
CA THR A 149 -0.23 -18.23 11.11
C THR A 149 0.37 -17.41 9.99
N TYR A 150 0.37 -17.96 8.79
CA TYR A 150 0.75 -17.24 7.58
C TYR A 150 -0.47 -16.52 7.02
N GLN A 151 -0.36 -15.22 6.77
CA GLN A 151 -1.38 -14.48 6.04
C GLN A 151 -1.14 -14.61 4.53
N HIS A 152 -2.10 -15.15 3.80
CA HIS A 152 -2.03 -15.25 2.34
C HIS A 152 -2.47 -13.94 1.66
N ILE A 153 -1.68 -13.47 0.70
CA ILE A 153 -1.91 -12.25 -0.07
C ILE A 153 -2.06 -12.60 -1.55
N LYS A 154 -3.28 -12.41 -2.05
CA LYS A 154 -3.68 -12.72 -3.44
C LYS A 154 -3.93 -11.47 -4.28
N SER A 155 -3.72 -10.27 -3.74
CA SER A 155 -4.04 -9.02 -4.43
C SER A 155 -2.84 -8.09 -4.48
N LEU A 156 -2.61 -7.51 -5.66
CA LEU A 156 -1.56 -6.51 -5.89
C LEU A 156 -1.72 -5.32 -4.93
N ALA A 157 -2.96 -4.80 -4.79
CA ALA A 157 -3.25 -3.68 -3.90
C ALA A 157 -2.81 -3.94 -2.45
N LYS A 158 -3.00 -5.15 -1.93
CA LYS A 158 -2.60 -5.48 -0.56
C LYS A 158 -1.10 -5.71 -0.46
N LEU A 159 -0.47 -6.30 -1.47
CA LEU A 159 0.98 -6.44 -1.52
C LEU A 159 1.69 -5.09 -1.57
N VAL A 160 1.20 -4.15 -2.37
CA VAL A 160 1.71 -2.76 -2.44
C VAL A 160 1.63 -2.11 -1.06
N ARG A 161 0.49 -2.21 -0.37
CA ARG A 161 0.36 -1.66 0.99
C ARG A 161 1.40 -2.24 1.94
N LEU A 162 1.51 -3.57 2.00
CA LEU A 162 2.48 -4.25 2.87
C LEU A 162 3.93 -3.90 2.55
N TYR A 163 4.24 -3.65 1.26
CA TYR A 163 5.56 -3.17 0.86
C TYR A 163 5.87 -1.80 1.47
N PHE A 164 4.96 -0.83 1.36
CA PHE A 164 5.18 0.50 1.95
C PHE A 164 5.15 0.47 3.48
N ASP A 165 4.20 -0.23 4.08
CA ASP A 165 4.16 -0.48 5.52
C ASP A 165 5.53 -1.01 6.01
N SER A 166 6.14 -1.95 5.26
CA SER A 166 7.47 -2.49 5.61
C SER A 166 8.60 -1.48 5.48
N LYS A 167 8.54 -0.58 4.50
CA LYS A 167 9.49 0.54 4.36
C LYS A 167 9.33 1.58 5.47
N GLU A 168 8.16 1.61 6.09
CA GLU A 168 7.77 2.52 7.17
C GLU A 168 8.04 1.95 8.57
N GLY A 169 8.67 0.77 8.64
CA GLY A 169 9.14 0.16 9.89
C GLY A 169 8.33 -1.04 10.35
N GLU A 170 7.33 -1.49 9.59
CA GLU A 170 6.62 -2.75 9.89
C GLU A 170 7.52 -3.96 9.57
N LEU A 171 7.66 -4.87 10.52
CA LEU A 171 8.61 -5.98 10.42
C LEU A 171 7.91 -7.24 9.87
N TYR A 172 7.51 -7.18 8.60
CA TYR A 172 6.96 -8.34 7.89
C TYR A 172 8.06 -9.27 7.38
N ARG A 173 7.79 -10.57 7.43
CA ARG A 173 8.57 -11.58 6.69
C ARG A 173 7.74 -12.11 5.55
N PHE A 174 8.27 -12.00 4.34
CA PHE A 174 7.55 -12.39 3.13
C PHE A 174 8.07 -13.73 2.63
N PHE A 175 7.15 -14.57 2.19
CA PHE A 175 7.42 -15.89 1.66
C PHE A 175 6.70 -16.07 0.34
N ASP A 176 7.31 -16.82 -0.58
CA ASP A 176 6.60 -17.32 -1.76
C ASP A 176 5.63 -18.47 -1.37
N ARG A 177 4.87 -19.00 -2.34
CA ARG A 177 3.95 -20.12 -2.11
C ARG A 177 4.63 -21.41 -1.67
N ASN A 178 5.91 -21.57 -1.99
CA ASN A 178 6.73 -22.72 -1.61
C ASN A 178 7.38 -22.51 -0.22
N ARG A 179 7.08 -21.41 0.46
CA ARG A 179 7.64 -20.99 1.76
C ARG A 179 9.12 -20.64 1.71
N ASN A 180 9.65 -20.29 0.55
CA ASN A 180 10.96 -19.65 0.47
C ASN A 180 10.81 -18.20 0.90
N GLU A 181 11.67 -17.74 1.80
CA GLU A 181 11.71 -16.34 2.19
C GLU A 181 12.11 -15.48 0.99
N ILE A 182 11.40 -14.37 0.78
CA ILE A 182 11.64 -13.45 -0.33
C ILE A 182 11.89 -12.05 0.20
N ILE A 183 12.82 -11.34 -0.44
CA ILE A 183 13.04 -9.92 -0.19
C ILE A 183 12.07 -9.15 -1.08
N LEU A 184 10.97 -8.66 -0.51
CA LEU A 184 9.90 -8.05 -1.31
C LEU A 184 10.38 -6.84 -2.12
N SER A 185 11.35 -6.06 -1.62
CA SER A 185 11.93 -4.93 -2.35
C SER A 185 12.60 -5.31 -3.65
N ASP A 186 13.05 -6.55 -3.80
CA ASP A 186 13.65 -7.01 -5.06
C ASP A 186 12.63 -7.06 -6.18
N TYR A 187 11.32 -7.06 -5.88
CA TYR A 187 10.26 -7.12 -6.88
C TYR A 187 9.62 -5.76 -7.19
N PHE A 188 9.96 -4.71 -6.44
CA PHE A 188 9.45 -3.36 -6.66
C PHE A 188 10.50 -2.50 -7.34
N GLU A 189 10.08 -1.73 -8.34
CA GLU A 189 11.02 -0.89 -9.10
C GLU A 189 10.41 0.47 -9.41
N GLU A 190 11.00 1.52 -8.87
CA GLU A 190 10.60 2.89 -9.16
C GLU A 190 11.11 3.31 -10.54
N LEU A 191 10.24 3.97 -11.30
CA LEU A 191 10.54 4.49 -12.62
C LEU A 191 11.06 5.93 -12.53
N TYR A 192 12.33 6.13 -12.84
CA TYR A 192 13.00 7.42 -12.90
C TYR A 192 14.20 7.39 -13.85
N LEU A 193 14.68 8.56 -14.28
CA LEU A 193 15.63 8.73 -15.38
C LEU A 193 16.96 7.98 -15.19
N GLU A 194 17.40 7.82 -13.96
CA GLU A 194 18.69 7.19 -13.65
C GLU A 194 18.61 5.66 -13.59
N LYS A 195 17.40 5.08 -13.60
CA LYS A 195 17.17 3.64 -13.57
C LYS A 195 16.99 3.13 -15.00
N GLU A 196 17.83 2.17 -15.40
CA GLU A 196 17.63 1.43 -16.64
C GLU A 196 16.56 0.36 -16.44
N VAL A 197 15.52 0.42 -17.27
CA VAL A 197 14.45 -0.58 -17.34
C VAL A 197 14.93 -1.74 -18.20
N VAL A 198 14.83 -2.95 -17.66
CA VAL A 198 15.15 -4.17 -18.40
C VAL A 198 13.90 -4.71 -19.08
N GLU A 199 13.95 -4.83 -20.40
CA GLU A 199 12.86 -5.39 -21.20
C GLU A 199 12.48 -6.82 -20.77
N HIS A 200 11.20 -7.17 -20.84
CA HIS A 200 10.64 -8.49 -20.46
C HIS A 200 10.90 -8.92 -19.01
N LYS A 201 11.44 -8.05 -18.15
CA LYS A 201 11.65 -8.34 -16.74
C LYS A 201 10.38 -8.02 -15.95
N ASN A 202 9.82 -9.04 -15.31
CA ASN A 202 8.66 -8.87 -14.44
C ASN A 202 9.05 -8.17 -13.12
N LYS A 203 8.38 -7.06 -12.83
CA LYS A 203 8.43 -6.33 -11.56
C LYS A 203 7.07 -5.72 -11.25
N ILE A 204 6.97 -5.12 -10.08
CA ILE A 204 5.95 -4.14 -9.74
C ILE A 204 6.59 -2.77 -9.95
N TYR A 205 6.46 -2.26 -11.17
CA TYR A 205 6.96 -0.94 -11.54
C TYR A 205 6.04 0.14 -10.98
N TYR A 206 6.59 1.25 -10.49
CA TYR A 206 5.76 2.33 -9.97
C TYR A 206 6.35 3.72 -10.19
N GLY A 207 5.47 4.72 -10.16
CA GLY A 207 5.82 6.12 -10.36
C GLY A 207 4.58 7.00 -10.51
N MET A 208 4.80 8.32 -10.48
CA MET A 208 3.74 9.30 -10.69
C MET A 208 3.24 9.26 -12.12
N VAL A 209 1.94 9.40 -12.32
CA VAL A 209 1.29 9.39 -13.64
C VAL A 209 0.32 10.55 -13.84
N ASN A 210 0.19 10.95 -15.10
CA ASN A 210 -0.92 11.75 -15.60
C ASN A 210 -1.90 10.85 -16.37
N ILE A 211 -3.20 11.06 -16.15
CA ILE A 211 -4.28 10.29 -16.78
C ILE A 211 -5.16 11.25 -17.59
N PHE A 212 -5.33 10.93 -18.87
CA PHE A 212 -6.17 11.70 -19.78
C PHE A 212 -7.22 10.80 -20.39
N LYS A 213 -8.48 11.25 -20.42
CA LYS A 213 -9.53 10.61 -21.20
C LYS A 213 -9.54 11.19 -22.62
N LYS A 214 -9.42 10.34 -23.63
CA LYS A 214 -9.48 10.71 -25.05
C LYS A 214 -10.62 9.95 -25.74
N ASN A 215 -11.18 10.53 -26.80
CA ASN A 215 -12.29 9.95 -27.54
C ASN A 215 -12.17 10.23 -29.05
N PRO A 216 -11.09 9.79 -29.73
CA PRO A 216 -11.02 9.88 -31.18
C PRO A 216 -12.06 8.96 -31.80
N GLU A 217 -12.74 9.41 -32.85
CA GLU A 217 -13.61 8.56 -33.68
C GLU A 217 -14.66 7.75 -32.89
N ASN A 218 -15.14 8.31 -31.77
CA ASN A 218 -16.05 7.66 -30.82
C ASN A 218 -15.50 6.41 -30.12
N ASP A 219 -14.18 6.16 -30.14
CA ASP A 219 -13.53 5.06 -29.43
C ASP A 219 -12.80 5.58 -28.18
N PRO A 220 -13.48 5.65 -27.01
CA PRO A 220 -12.91 6.28 -25.85
C PRO A 220 -11.86 5.39 -25.17
N TYR A 221 -10.74 6.02 -24.79
CA TYR A 221 -9.67 5.37 -24.02
C TYR A 221 -9.09 6.29 -22.96
N PHE A 222 -8.50 5.68 -21.94
CA PHE A 222 -7.63 6.37 -20.99
C PHE A 222 -6.18 6.30 -21.49
N HIS A 223 -5.54 7.44 -21.64
CA HIS A 223 -4.11 7.57 -21.88
C HIS A 223 -3.42 7.83 -20.54
N ILE A 224 -2.61 6.87 -20.09
CA ILE A 224 -1.84 6.99 -18.86
C ILE A 224 -0.38 7.14 -19.24
N ARG A 225 0.26 8.17 -18.71
CA ARG A 225 1.66 8.50 -18.96
C ARG A 225 2.39 8.71 -17.65
N PHE A 226 3.50 8.01 -17.44
CA PHE A 226 4.38 8.29 -16.31
C PHE A 226 4.97 9.71 -16.41
N CYS A 227 5.11 10.40 -15.29
CA CYS A 227 5.70 11.74 -15.27
C CYS A 227 7.21 11.69 -15.53
N SER A 228 7.87 10.64 -15.01
CA SER A 228 9.31 10.44 -15.15
C SER A 228 9.64 9.62 -16.40
N PRO A 229 10.58 10.07 -17.26
CA PRO A 229 11.17 9.22 -18.27
C PRO A 229 12.08 8.16 -17.62
N CYS A 230 12.35 7.08 -18.36
CA CYS A 230 13.24 6.01 -17.96
C CYS A 230 14.28 5.76 -19.06
N LYS A 231 15.42 5.17 -18.68
CA LYS A 231 16.40 4.67 -19.64
C LYS A 231 16.04 3.26 -20.07
N ILE A 232 16.17 2.97 -21.36
CA ILE A 232 16.14 1.61 -21.88
C ILE A 232 17.10 1.53 -23.06
N TYR A 233 18.11 0.66 -22.95
CA TYR A 233 19.26 0.70 -23.86
C TYR A 233 19.86 2.13 -23.87
N ASP A 234 20.09 2.70 -25.06
CA ASP A 234 20.60 4.07 -25.23
C ASP A 234 19.49 5.14 -25.32
N ASN A 235 18.22 4.78 -25.09
CA ASN A 235 17.08 5.66 -25.29
C ASN A 235 16.47 6.16 -23.98
N ILE A 236 15.92 7.38 -24.02
CA ILE A 236 15.16 7.99 -22.92
C ILE A 236 13.70 8.03 -23.36
N VAL A 237 12.87 7.23 -22.70
CA VAL A 237 11.48 7.04 -23.11
C VAL A 237 10.56 7.16 -21.90
N THR A 238 9.41 7.79 -22.08
CA THR A 238 8.37 7.80 -21.06
C THR A 238 7.44 6.61 -21.27
N PRO A 239 7.32 5.68 -20.30
CA PRO A 239 6.36 4.60 -20.42
C PRO A 239 4.92 5.13 -20.45
N THR A 240 4.13 4.54 -21.34
CA THR A 240 2.72 4.91 -21.56
C THR A 240 1.85 3.68 -21.77
N VAL A 241 0.57 3.79 -21.42
CA VAL A 241 -0.44 2.78 -21.71
C VAL A 241 -1.74 3.44 -22.14
N ASN A 242 -2.40 2.83 -23.13
CA ASN A 242 -3.76 3.15 -23.52
C ASN A 242 -4.70 2.05 -23.04
N ILE A 243 -5.73 2.41 -22.27
CA ILE A 243 -6.80 1.51 -21.84
C ILE A 243 -8.06 1.84 -22.63
N ASN A 244 -8.39 0.99 -23.60
CA ASN A 244 -9.62 1.13 -24.38
C ASN A 244 -10.83 0.74 -23.50
N ILE A 245 -11.79 1.65 -23.34
CA ILE A 245 -12.94 1.46 -22.46
C ILE A 245 -13.87 0.36 -22.99
N ARG A 246 -13.99 0.22 -24.31
CA ARG A 246 -14.85 -0.78 -24.97
C ARG A 246 -14.28 -2.19 -24.88
N LEU A 247 -12.95 -2.34 -24.83
CA LEU A 247 -12.30 -3.63 -24.68
C LEU A 247 -12.26 -4.11 -23.22
N ALA A 248 -12.38 -3.19 -22.26
CA ALA A 248 -12.27 -3.44 -20.83
C ALA A 248 -13.64 -3.86 -20.22
N THR A 249 -14.26 -4.92 -20.75
CA THR A 249 -15.64 -5.33 -20.44
C THR A 249 -15.77 -6.56 -19.53
N HIS A 250 -14.66 -7.18 -19.13
CA HIS A 250 -14.70 -8.38 -18.29
C HIS A 250 -15.06 -8.09 -16.82
N ARG A 251 -15.38 -9.16 -16.09
CA ARG A 251 -15.91 -9.09 -14.71
C ARG A 251 -14.92 -8.37 -13.78
N GLY A 252 -15.40 -7.35 -13.09
CA GLY A 252 -14.64 -6.62 -12.05
C GLY A 252 -14.02 -5.30 -12.51
N VAL A 253 -13.92 -5.08 -13.83
CA VAL A 253 -13.28 -3.87 -14.40
C VAL A 253 -14.08 -2.60 -14.24
N LYS A 254 -15.42 -2.69 -14.18
CA LYS A 254 -16.32 -1.52 -14.07
C LYS A 254 -15.91 -0.55 -12.94
N LYS A 255 -15.51 -1.07 -11.77
CA LYS A 255 -15.05 -0.24 -10.65
C LYS A 255 -13.72 0.47 -10.93
N LYS A 256 -12.82 -0.18 -11.66
CA LYS A 256 -11.53 0.43 -12.07
C LYS A 256 -11.73 1.51 -13.13
N ILE A 257 -12.67 1.32 -14.06
CA ILE A 257 -13.06 2.36 -15.03
C ILE A 257 -13.68 3.57 -14.33
N GLN A 258 -14.54 3.36 -13.33
CA GLN A 258 -15.08 4.45 -12.51
C GLN A 258 -14.00 5.20 -11.71
N GLN A 259 -12.98 4.48 -11.21
CA GLN A 259 -11.80 5.10 -10.61
C GLN A 259 -11.04 5.92 -11.67
N LEU A 260 -10.80 5.33 -12.85
CA LEU A 260 -10.47 5.96 -14.14
C LEU A 260 -11.01 7.38 -14.29
N ASP A 261 -12.33 7.43 -14.40
CA ASP A 261 -13.09 8.65 -14.64
C ASP A 261 -12.85 9.68 -13.53
N ARG A 262 -12.95 9.27 -12.25
CA ARG A 262 -12.72 10.17 -11.11
C ARG A 262 -11.29 10.74 -11.11
N LEU A 263 -10.28 9.93 -11.37
CA LEU A 263 -8.88 10.39 -11.37
C LEU A 263 -8.60 11.38 -12.52
N CYS A 264 -9.34 11.29 -13.63
CA CYS A 264 -9.22 12.25 -14.73
C CYS A 264 -9.79 13.64 -14.35
N GLU A 265 -10.75 13.69 -13.44
CA GLU A 265 -11.43 14.92 -13.03
C GLU A 265 -10.63 15.73 -12.00
N THR A 266 -9.86 15.08 -11.13
CA THR A 266 -9.16 15.74 -10.02
C THR A 266 -7.96 16.58 -10.47
N LYS A 267 -7.37 16.31 -11.65
CA LYS A 267 -6.08 16.89 -12.12
C LYS A 267 -4.92 16.73 -11.13
N GLU A 268 -5.07 15.84 -10.15
CA GLU A 268 -4.02 15.51 -9.19
C GLU A 268 -3.11 14.44 -9.78
N GLU A 269 -1.85 14.41 -9.34
CA GLU A 269 -0.91 13.36 -9.70
C GLU A 269 -1.10 12.15 -8.76
N PHE A 270 -1.09 10.96 -9.34
CA PHE A 270 -1.28 9.71 -8.59
C PHE A 270 -0.10 8.77 -8.82
N THR A 271 0.18 7.91 -7.83
CA THR A 271 1.16 6.84 -8.03
C THR A 271 0.46 5.63 -8.66
N LEU A 272 0.91 5.26 -9.85
CA LEU A 272 0.53 4.01 -10.50
C LEU A 272 1.51 2.90 -10.12
N PHE A 273 0.98 1.71 -9.86
CA PHE A 273 1.71 0.46 -9.75
C PHE A 273 1.30 -0.46 -10.89
N TYR A 274 2.27 -0.93 -11.66
CA TYR A 274 2.11 -1.88 -12.75
C TYR A 274 2.84 -3.18 -12.43
N PHE A 275 2.11 -4.29 -12.37
CA PHE A 275 2.69 -5.62 -12.21
C PHE A 275 2.86 -6.33 -13.55
N GLY A 276 4.09 -6.45 -14.04
CA GLY A 276 4.37 -7.06 -15.34
C GLY A 276 5.74 -6.65 -15.86
N SER A 277 5.91 -6.66 -17.18
CA SER A 277 7.15 -6.30 -17.87
C SER A 277 6.89 -5.22 -18.92
N PHE A 278 7.95 -4.56 -19.37
CA PHE A 278 7.87 -3.65 -20.51
C PHE A 278 8.37 -4.31 -21.79
N LYS A 279 7.85 -3.84 -22.92
CA LYS A 279 8.29 -4.13 -24.27
C LYS A 279 8.64 -2.82 -24.98
N TYR A 280 9.85 -2.72 -25.49
CA TYR A 280 10.33 -1.54 -26.19
C TYR A 280 10.08 -1.68 -27.69
N ASN A 281 9.30 -0.76 -28.25
CA ASN A 281 9.09 -0.62 -29.68
C ASN A 281 9.35 0.85 -30.02
N ASP A 282 10.60 1.20 -30.32
CA ASP A 282 11.07 2.57 -30.59
C ASP A 282 10.04 3.40 -31.38
N PRO A 283 9.60 4.58 -30.89
CA PRO A 283 10.02 5.31 -29.68
C PRO A 283 9.21 5.03 -28.41
N TYR A 284 8.48 3.91 -28.34
CA TYR A 284 7.51 3.63 -27.28
C TYR A 284 7.97 2.54 -26.32
N LEU A 285 7.88 2.82 -25.02
CA LEU A 285 8.00 1.84 -23.97
C LEU A 285 6.59 1.41 -23.53
N ASN A 286 6.17 0.24 -24.00
CA ASN A 286 4.82 -0.26 -23.82
C ASN A 286 4.77 -1.33 -22.73
N PHE A 287 3.62 -1.45 -22.10
CA PHE A 287 3.35 -2.50 -21.13
C PHE A 287 3.18 -3.83 -21.89
N ASP A 288 3.85 -4.88 -21.44
CA ASP A 288 3.85 -6.20 -22.07
C ASP A 288 2.66 -7.03 -21.56
N LYS A 289 1.45 -6.52 -21.78
CA LYS A 289 0.17 -7.16 -21.46
C LYS A 289 -0.86 -6.88 -22.54
N SER A 290 -1.82 -7.79 -22.68
CA SER A 290 -2.95 -7.60 -23.60
C SER A 290 -3.77 -6.36 -23.20
N HIS A 291 -4.31 -5.64 -24.18
CA HIS A 291 -5.17 -4.47 -23.94
C HIS A 291 -6.41 -4.80 -23.10
N GLN A 292 -6.87 -6.05 -23.13
CA GLN A 292 -8.02 -6.51 -22.35
C GLN A 292 -7.65 -6.66 -20.88
N GLU A 293 -6.51 -7.28 -20.55
CA GLU A 293 -6.17 -7.64 -19.18
C GLU A 293 -5.35 -6.57 -18.44
N ILE A 294 -4.74 -5.63 -19.17
CA ILE A 294 -3.77 -4.68 -18.59
C ILE A 294 -4.31 -3.96 -17.36
N ILE A 295 -5.59 -3.57 -17.36
CA ILE A 295 -6.23 -2.86 -16.24
C ILE A 295 -6.22 -3.67 -14.95
N ASP A 296 -6.18 -5.00 -15.01
CA ASP A 296 -6.12 -5.86 -13.82
C ASP A 296 -4.78 -5.78 -13.11
N TYR A 297 -3.72 -5.55 -13.88
CA TYR A 297 -2.34 -5.45 -13.43
C TYR A 297 -1.96 -4.03 -12.96
N LEU A 298 -2.92 -3.10 -13.00
CA LEU A 298 -2.76 -1.74 -12.49
C LEU A 298 -3.38 -1.58 -11.10
N PHE A 299 -2.69 -0.83 -10.26
CA PHE A 299 -3.19 -0.34 -8.98
C PHE A 299 -2.83 1.14 -8.82
N PHE A 300 -3.82 1.97 -8.48
CA PHE A 300 -3.63 3.39 -8.21
C PHE A 300 -3.68 3.61 -6.71
N ARG A 301 -2.64 4.27 -6.18
CA ARG A 301 -2.61 4.75 -4.80
C ARG A 301 -2.99 6.23 -4.81
N ASP A 302 -4.08 6.52 -4.09
CA ASP A 302 -4.52 7.88 -3.75
C ASP A 302 -3.59 8.48 -2.67
#